data_AF-A0A7J9JU88-F1
#
_entry.id   AF-A0A7J9JU88-F1
#
_cell.length_a   1.000
_cell.length_b   1.000
_cell.length_c   1.000
_cell.angle_alpha   90.00
_cell.angle_beta   90.00
_cell.angle_gamma   90.00
#
_symmetry.space_group_name_H-M   'P 1'
#
loop_
_entity.id
_entity.type
_entity.pdbx_description
1 polymer ?
#
loop_
_entity_poly.entity_id
_entity_poly.type
_entity_poly.pdbx_seq_one_letter_code
_entity_poly.pdbx_strand_id
1 'polypeptide(L)'
;LFRFTRHFSALPSPVSVYATDFDNGSPEFPHQNLGFVSQGEEEEEKLGKIPVKAYFLCTSIDLKSMQAENLSNIIPPSSRSSNYIALRYCDFPPDITGLGMKNKASCFRYMVVFQYGSAVLFNIEDHEVESHLEMVRRHASGLLTEMRRDDYTVKEQPLMTRDMQGGPDYIVLKTLDTDSIRIIGSVLGQSIALDYFVSQA
;
A
#
# COMPACT_ATOMS: atom_id res chain seq x y z
N LEU A 1 3.68 -37.89 21.80
CA LEU A 1 4.39 -36.60 21.56
C LEU A 1 3.43 -35.70 20.79
N PHE A 2 2.91 -34.55 21.20
CA PHE A 2 2.99 -33.70 22.39
C PHE A 2 1.57 -33.16 22.64
N ARG A 3 1.14 -33.11 23.91
CA ARG A 3 -0.10 -32.44 24.34
C ARG A 3 0.19 -30.94 24.46
N PHE A 4 -0.65 -30.08 23.89
CA PHE A 4 -0.71 -28.67 24.29
C PHE A 4 -1.96 -28.45 25.16
N THR A 5 -1.73 -28.30 26.47
CA THR A 5 -2.67 -27.74 27.44
C THR A 5 -2.11 -26.42 27.94
N ARG A 6 -2.86 -25.33 27.77
CA ARG A 6 -2.79 -24.10 28.59
C ARG A 6 -4.24 -23.63 28.73
N HIS A 7 -4.97 -23.97 29.79
CA HIS A 7 -4.98 -23.39 31.14
C HIS A 7 -5.21 -21.87 31.13
N PHE A 8 -6.48 -21.52 31.29
CA PHE A 8 -6.97 -20.21 31.72
C PHE A 8 -6.87 -20.10 33.26
N SER A 9 -6.79 -18.84 33.72
CA SER A 9 -7.13 -18.27 35.04
C SER A 9 -5.98 -17.74 35.91
N ALA A 10 -6.13 -16.47 36.33
CA ALA A 10 -6.06 -16.01 37.73
C ALA A 10 -6.53 -14.54 37.86
N LEU A 11 -7.52 -14.30 38.74
CA LEU A 11 -7.82 -13.06 39.51
C LEU A 11 -7.45 -13.36 40.99
N PRO A 12 -7.44 -12.47 42.03
CA PRO A 12 -7.46 -10.99 42.16
C PRO A 12 -6.35 -10.42 43.14
N SER A 13 -6.48 -9.13 43.53
CA SER A 13 -5.58 -8.18 44.26
C SER A 13 -5.02 -8.53 45.67
N PRO A 14 -4.08 -7.73 46.25
CA PRO A 14 -4.51 -6.75 47.28
C PRO A 14 -3.73 -5.40 47.37
N VAL A 15 -4.35 -4.52 48.16
CA VAL A 15 -4.12 -3.10 48.52
C VAL A 15 -2.74 -2.76 49.13
N SER A 16 -2.31 -1.49 48.99
CA SER A 16 -1.57 -0.76 50.03
C SER A 16 -2.02 0.71 50.10
N VAL A 17 -2.46 1.09 51.29
CA VAL A 17 -2.89 2.43 51.75
C VAL A 17 -1.65 3.25 52.13
N TYR A 18 -1.60 4.54 51.76
CA TYR A 18 -1.24 5.63 52.69
C TYR A 18 -1.85 6.94 52.19
N ALA A 19 -2.66 7.54 53.06
CA ALA A 19 -3.27 8.83 52.93
C ALA A 19 -2.24 9.95 53.14
N THR A 20 -2.38 11.06 52.42
CA THR A 20 -2.14 12.39 52.99
C THR A 20 -3.04 13.38 52.25
N ASP A 21 -4.06 13.85 52.97
CA ASP A 21 -4.99 14.89 52.58
C ASP A 21 -4.25 16.22 52.41
N PHE A 22 -4.56 16.97 51.34
CA PHE A 22 -4.66 18.43 51.40
C PHE A 22 -5.77 18.88 50.43
N ASP A 23 -6.89 19.21 51.06
CA ASP A 23 -8.08 19.85 50.56
C ASP A 23 -7.77 21.28 50.08
N ASN A 24 -8.24 21.66 48.88
CA ASN A 24 -8.80 23.00 48.68
C ASN A 24 -9.63 23.09 47.37
N GLY A 25 -10.95 23.08 47.51
CA GLY A 25 -11.85 24.00 46.78
C GLY A 25 -12.21 23.67 45.32
N SER A 26 -13.34 22.99 45.14
CA SER A 26 -14.23 23.16 43.97
C SER A 26 -15.19 24.34 44.24
N PRO A 27 -15.67 25.04 43.20
CA PRO A 27 -17.08 24.80 42.86
C PRO A 27 -17.39 24.78 41.36
N GLU A 28 -18.10 23.72 40.97
CA GLU A 28 -19.26 23.66 40.09
C GLU A 28 -19.24 24.30 38.68
N PHE A 29 -19.38 23.40 37.70
CA PHE A 29 -19.77 23.66 36.31
C PHE A 29 -21.17 24.29 36.20
N PRO A 30 -21.40 25.04 35.11
CA PRO A 30 -22.57 24.72 34.30
C PRO A 30 -22.18 24.38 32.85
N HIS A 31 -22.68 23.23 32.41
CA HIS A 31 -22.70 22.78 31.02
C HIS A 31 -23.39 23.82 30.12
N GLN A 32 -22.68 24.33 29.12
CA GLN A 32 -23.30 24.91 27.93
C GLN A 32 -22.61 24.35 26.69
N ASN A 33 -23.42 23.67 25.87
CA ASN A 33 -23.11 23.12 24.56
C ASN A 33 -22.26 24.09 23.72
N LEU A 34 -21.00 23.73 23.49
CA LEU A 34 -20.30 24.16 22.30
C LEU A 34 -20.26 22.95 21.38
N GLY A 35 -21.19 22.92 20.42
CA GLY A 35 -21.15 21.97 19.32
C GLY A 35 -19.89 22.23 18.49
N PHE A 36 -18.80 21.56 18.85
CA PHE A 36 -17.63 21.45 18.00
C PHE A 36 -17.96 20.36 16.97
N VAL A 37 -18.45 20.83 15.82
CA VAL A 37 -18.65 20.02 14.62
C VAL A 37 -17.31 19.35 14.30
N SER A 38 -17.33 18.02 14.25
CA SER A 38 -16.25 17.17 13.75
C SER A 38 -15.80 17.68 12.38
N GLN A 39 -14.67 18.38 12.36
CA GLN A 39 -14.02 18.83 11.13
C GLN A 39 -12.49 18.64 11.22
N GLY A 40 -12.07 17.56 11.88
CA GLY A 40 -10.67 17.16 12.01
C GLY A 40 -10.38 15.72 11.57
N GLU A 41 -11.39 14.86 11.44
CA GLU A 41 -11.20 13.44 11.08
C GLU A 41 -11.15 13.21 9.55
N GLU A 42 -11.73 14.12 8.75
CA GLU A 42 -11.81 13.96 7.29
C GLU A 42 -10.52 14.38 6.55
N GLU A 43 -9.72 15.28 7.13
CA GLU A 43 -8.49 15.79 6.50
C GLU A 43 -7.27 14.88 6.75
N GLU A 44 -7.18 14.26 7.94
CA GLU A 44 -6.13 13.28 8.26
C GLU A 44 -6.33 11.96 7.48
N GLU A 45 -7.58 11.63 7.13
CA GLU A 45 -7.93 10.44 6.35
C GLU A 45 -7.46 10.46 4.89
N LYS A 46 -7.15 11.63 4.31
CA LYS A 46 -6.69 11.74 2.91
C LYS A 46 -5.17 11.81 2.80
N LEU A 47 -4.45 12.15 3.86
CA LEU A 47 -3.03 12.54 3.78
C LEU A 47 -2.04 11.38 3.60
N GLY A 48 -2.50 10.13 3.45
CA GLY A 48 -1.62 8.98 3.28
C GLY A 48 -2.21 7.83 2.47
N LYS A 49 -3.31 8.02 1.74
CA LYS A 49 -3.94 6.96 0.93
C LYS A 49 -3.31 6.94 -0.47
N ILE A 50 -2.65 5.84 -0.80
CA ILE A 50 -1.99 5.60 -2.09
C ILE A 50 -2.79 4.54 -2.84
N PRO A 51 -3.39 4.85 -4.00
CA PRO A 51 -4.16 3.87 -4.75
C PRO A 51 -3.24 2.81 -5.36
N VAL A 52 -3.64 1.55 -5.26
CA VAL A 52 -2.95 0.42 -5.87
C VAL A 52 -3.96 -0.36 -6.71
N LYS A 53 -3.63 -0.61 -7.98
CA LYS A 53 -4.53 -1.30 -8.91
C LYS A 53 -3.81 -2.49 -9.53
N ALA A 54 -4.31 -3.68 -9.31
CA ALA A 54 -3.78 -4.92 -9.87
C ALA A 54 -4.59 -5.32 -11.09
N TYR A 55 -3.90 -5.76 -12.14
CA TYR A 55 -4.49 -6.16 -13.41
C TYR A 55 -3.92 -7.51 -13.83
N PHE A 56 -4.77 -8.37 -14.38
CA PHE A 56 -4.36 -9.54 -15.15
C PHE A 56 -4.94 -9.42 -16.56
N LEU A 57 -4.08 -9.16 -17.54
CA LEU A 57 -4.48 -8.74 -18.89
C LEU A 57 -4.05 -9.69 -20.00
N CYS A 58 -3.12 -10.60 -19.73
CA CYS A 58 -2.58 -11.52 -20.72
C CYS A 58 -1.98 -12.75 -20.04
N THR A 59 -1.48 -13.71 -20.83
CA THR A 59 -0.84 -14.93 -20.30
C THR A 59 0.68 -14.91 -20.38
N SER A 60 1.27 -13.93 -21.08
CA SER A 60 2.72 -13.78 -21.16
C SER A 60 3.14 -12.35 -21.52
N ILE A 61 4.24 -11.88 -20.92
CA ILE A 61 4.86 -10.59 -21.21
C ILE A 61 6.36 -10.79 -21.46
N ASP A 62 6.88 -10.23 -22.56
CA ASP A 62 8.32 -10.13 -22.81
C ASP A 62 8.94 -9.02 -21.97
N LEU A 63 9.35 -9.39 -20.75
CA LEU A 63 10.00 -8.47 -19.81
C LEU A 63 11.33 -7.90 -20.33
N LYS A 64 12.05 -8.62 -21.20
CA LYS A 64 13.34 -8.16 -21.72
C LYS A 64 13.14 -7.01 -22.71
N SER A 65 12.20 -7.19 -23.64
CA SER A 65 11.80 -6.15 -24.58
C SER A 65 11.25 -4.93 -23.85
N MET A 66 10.35 -5.14 -22.88
CA MET A 66 9.80 -4.06 -22.07
C MET A 66 10.86 -3.31 -21.25
N GLN A 67 11.82 -4.03 -20.67
CA GLN A 67 12.93 -3.44 -19.93
C GLN A 67 13.82 -2.57 -20.83
N ALA A 68 14.09 -3.02 -22.05
CA ALA A 68 14.92 -2.29 -23.01
C ALA A 68 14.29 -0.94 -23.44
N GLU A 69 12.96 -0.86 -23.52
CA GLU A 69 12.26 0.38 -23.83
C GLU A 69 12.17 1.36 -22.64
N ASN A 70 12.32 0.87 -21.40
CA ASN A 70 12.06 1.63 -20.19
C ASN A 70 13.29 1.83 -19.30
N LEU A 71 14.51 1.76 -19.87
CA LEU A 71 15.77 1.73 -19.12
C LEU A 71 15.93 2.86 -18.09
N SER A 72 15.43 4.07 -18.38
CA SER A 72 15.50 5.21 -17.46
C SER A 72 14.65 5.05 -16.20
N ASN A 73 13.62 4.23 -16.27
CA ASN A 73 12.59 4.09 -15.24
C ASN A 73 12.74 2.79 -14.44
N ILE A 74 13.67 1.90 -14.81
CA ILE A 74 13.85 0.59 -14.16
C ILE A 74 14.39 0.75 -12.74
N ILE A 75 13.74 0.08 -11.79
CA ILE A 75 14.23 -0.10 -10.43
C ILE A 75 15.17 -1.32 -10.41
N PRO A 76 16.47 -1.17 -10.08
CA PRO A 76 17.46 -2.24 -10.18
C PRO A 76 17.05 -3.49 -9.40
N PRO A 77 16.93 -4.67 -10.02
CA PRO A 77 16.35 -5.84 -9.39
C PRO A 77 17.11 -6.27 -8.13
N SER A 78 16.39 -6.78 -7.13
CA SER A 78 17.01 -7.36 -5.91
C SER A 78 17.59 -8.76 -6.12
N SER A 79 17.34 -9.38 -7.27
CA SER A 79 17.80 -10.73 -7.62
C SER A 79 18.31 -10.79 -9.06
N ARG A 80 19.18 -11.77 -9.36
CA ARG A 80 19.78 -11.97 -10.69
C ARG A 80 18.81 -12.56 -11.72
N SER A 81 17.71 -13.17 -11.27
CA SER A 81 16.64 -13.69 -12.12
C SER A 81 15.29 -13.39 -11.49
N SER A 82 14.61 -12.38 -12.01
CA SER A 82 13.27 -12.00 -11.59
C SER A 82 12.28 -12.32 -12.69
N ASN A 83 11.12 -12.88 -12.31
CA ASN A 83 9.96 -13.06 -13.18
C ASN A 83 9.10 -11.78 -13.25
N TYR A 84 9.67 -10.63 -12.90
CA TYR A 84 9.02 -9.34 -12.93
C TYR A 84 10.04 -8.22 -13.14
N ILE A 85 9.57 -7.07 -13.60
CA ILE A 85 10.30 -5.80 -13.58
C ILE A 85 9.51 -4.77 -12.76
N ALA A 86 10.22 -3.84 -12.13
CA ALA A 86 9.61 -2.73 -11.42
C ALA A 86 10.09 -1.42 -12.05
N LEU A 87 9.14 -0.51 -12.28
CA LEU A 87 9.33 0.77 -12.93
C LEU A 87 8.94 1.88 -11.96
N ARG A 88 9.68 2.98 -12.00
CA ARG A 88 9.44 4.21 -11.23
C ARG A 88 9.35 5.39 -12.18
N TYR A 89 8.25 6.11 -12.11
CA TYR A 89 8.00 7.37 -12.81
C TYR A 89 7.98 8.52 -11.79
N CYS A 90 8.34 9.72 -12.23
CA CYS A 90 8.35 10.92 -11.42
C CYS A 90 7.51 12.01 -12.10
N ASP A 91 6.69 12.71 -11.34
CA ASP A 91 5.84 13.79 -11.88
C ASP A 91 6.53 15.16 -11.90
N PHE A 92 7.83 15.22 -11.57
CA PHE A 92 8.55 16.49 -11.55
C PHE A 92 8.82 17.00 -12.96
N PRO A 93 8.48 18.27 -13.26
CA PRO A 93 9.05 18.95 -14.41
C PRO A 93 10.57 18.92 -14.26
N PRO A 94 11.34 18.63 -15.32
CA PRO A 94 12.80 18.56 -15.25
C PRO A 94 13.48 19.85 -14.77
N ASP A 95 12.78 20.98 -14.73
CA ASP A 95 13.33 22.32 -14.43
C ASP A 95 13.38 22.72 -12.94
N ILE A 96 12.90 21.91 -12.00
CA ILE A 96 12.81 22.31 -10.58
C ILE A 96 13.73 21.45 -9.70
N THR A 97 15.04 21.47 -9.97
CA THR A 97 16.06 20.81 -9.13
C THR A 97 16.53 21.69 -7.94
N GLY A 98 15.96 22.89 -7.75
CA GLY A 98 16.59 23.94 -6.93
C GLY A 98 15.87 24.45 -5.69
N LEU A 99 14.66 24.00 -5.35
CA LEU A 99 13.93 24.56 -4.21
C LEU A 99 13.40 23.44 -3.30
N GLY A 100 13.82 23.48 -2.02
CA GLY A 100 13.48 22.50 -1.00
C GLY A 100 11.98 22.22 -0.94
N MET A 101 11.56 21.14 -1.62
CA MET A 101 10.19 20.69 -1.62
C MET A 101 9.92 19.96 -0.30
N LYS A 102 9.16 20.62 0.56
CA LYS A 102 8.51 20.05 1.73
C LYS A 102 7.74 18.79 1.32
N ASN A 103 8.16 17.64 1.87
CA ASN A 103 7.59 16.30 1.77
C ASN A 103 6.11 16.26 1.32
N LYS A 104 5.87 16.04 0.03
CA LYS A 104 4.61 15.44 -0.44
C LYS A 104 4.90 13.96 -0.68
N ALA A 105 4.22 13.08 0.04
CA ALA A 105 4.41 11.63 0.06
C ALA A 105 4.15 10.91 -1.29
N SER A 106 3.93 11.61 -2.41
CA SER A 106 3.36 11.02 -3.63
C SER A 106 4.00 11.45 -4.94
N CYS A 107 5.28 11.84 -4.96
CA CYS A 107 5.94 12.32 -6.19
C CYS A 107 6.37 11.20 -7.16
N PHE A 108 6.34 9.95 -6.70
CA PHE A 108 6.67 8.79 -7.50
C PHE A 108 5.44 7.95 -7.78
N ARG A 109 5.39 7.40 -8.99
CA ARG A 109 4.43 6.39 -9.42
C ARG A 109 5.18 5.14 -9.75
N TYR A 110 4.61 3.99 -9.43
CA TYR A 110 5.29 2.72 -9.64
C TYR A 110 4.43 1.77 -10.46
N MET A 111 5.10 0.92 -11.24
CA MET A 111 4.47 -0.18 -11.95
C MET A 111 5.32 -1.42 -11.80
N VAL A 112 4.71 -2.52 -11.35
CA VAL A 112 5.35 -3.83 -11.27
C VAL A 112 4.70 -4.75 -12.29
N VAL A 113 5.48 -5.28 -13.23
CA VAL A 113 4.99 -6.09 -14.35
C VAL A 113 5.57 -7.48 -14.26
N PHE A 114 4.71 -8.50 -14.34
CA PHE A 114 5.07 -9.89 -14.16
C PHE A 114 5.06 -10.64 -15.50
N GLN A 115 6.03 -11.54 -15.67
CA GLN A 115 6.20 -12.33 -16.90
C GLN A 115 4.94 -13.12 -17.29
N TYR A 116 4.13 -13.53 -16.31
CA TYR A 116 2.92 -14.32 -16.50
C TYR A 116 1.68 -13.48 -16.83
N GLY A 117 1.80 -12.14 -16.94
CA GLY A 117 0.74 -11.30 -17.50
C GLY A 117 0.02 -10.36 -16.54
N SER A 118 0.44 -10.30 -15.27
CA SER A 118 -0.06 -9.31 -14.31
C SER A 118 0.70 -8.00 -14.35
N ALA A 119 0.02 -6.90 -14.06
CA ALA A 119 0.60 -5.59 -13.80
C ALA A 119 -0.02 -4.96 -12.55
N VAL A 120 0.80 -4.38 -11.67
CA VAL A 120 0.35 -3.69 -10.45
C VAL A 120 0.81 -2.24 -10.51
N LEU A 121 -0.14 -1.32 -10.47
CA LEU A 121 0.06 0.12 -10.57
C LEU A 121 -0.06 0.75 -9.18
N PHE A 122 0.88 1.61 -8.81
CA PHE A 122 0.88 2.33 -7.54
C PHE A 122 0.87 3.82 -7.81
N ASN A 123 -0.04 4.52 -7.13
CA ASN A 123 -0.18 5.97 -7.21
C ASN A 123 -0.44 6.48 -8.65
N ILE A 124 -1.18 5.70 -9.45
CA ILE A 124 -1.57 6.08 -10.82
C ILE A 124 -3.05 6.44 -10.84
N GLU A 125 -3.37 7.62 -11.36
CA GLU A 125 -4.73 8.10 -11.48
C GLU A 125 -5.52 7.31 -12.53
N ASP A 126 -6.84 7.21 -12.35
CA ASP A 126 -7.72 6.39 -13.20
C ASP A 126 -7.62 6.75 -14.69
N HIS A 127 -7.42 8.03 -14.99
CA HIS A 127 -7.30 8.53 -16.36
C HIS A 127 -5.97 8.17 -17.02
N GLU A 128 -4.95 7.79 -16.23
CA GLU A 128 -3.60 7.45 -16.70
C GLU A 128 -3.36 5.95 -16.78
N VAL A 129 -4.19 5.15 -16.11
CA VAL A 129 -4.12 3.69 -16.08
C VAL A 129 -4.00 3.11 -17.50
N GLU A 130 -4.87 3.53 -18.41
CA GLU A 130 -4.94 2.93 -19.75
C GLU A 130 -3.64 3.14 -20.54
N SER A 131 -3.02 4.31 -20.41
CA SER A 131 -1.71 4.59 -21.01
C SER A 131 -0.63 3.62 -20.49
N HIS A 132 -0.66 3.31 -19.19
CA HIS A 132 0.29 2.36 -18.59
C HIS A 132 0.01 0.92 -19.01
N LEU A 133 -1.25 0.53 -19.14
CA LEU A 133 -1.62 -0.79 -19.64
C LEU A 133 -1.26 -0.96 -21.11
N GLU A 134 -1.39 0.07 -21.94
CA GLU A 134 -0.92 0.04 -23.34
C GLU A 134 0.58 -0.22 -23.44
N MET A 135 1.39 0.38 -22.54
CA MET A 135 2.83 0.04 -22.48
C MET A 135 3.05 -1.45 -22.24
N VAL A 136 2.25 -2.09 -21.39
CA VAL A 136 2.34 -3.53 -21.12
C VAL A 136 1.87 -4.34 -22.33
N ARG A 137 0.75 -3.96 -22.96
CA ARG A 137 0.14 -4.66 -24.10
C ARG A 137 1.07 -4.75 -25.31
N ARG A 138 1.90 -3.73 -25.55
CA ARG A 138 2.90 -3.75 -26.64
C ARG A 138 3.91 -4.90 -26.52
N HIS A 139 4.14 -5.42 -25.32
CA HIS A 139 5.04 -6.54 -25.05
C HIS A 139 4.30 -7.83 -24.64
N ALA A 140 2.97 -7.81 -24.67
CA ALA A 140 2.13 -8.91 -24.21
C ALA A 140 1.83 -9.90 -25.34
N SER A 141 1.58 -11.14 -24.95
CA SER A 141 1.07 -12.20 -25.81
C SER A 141 -0.06 -12.94 -25.07
N GLY A 142 -1.04 -13.44 -25.83
CA GLY A 142 -2.22 -14.08 -25.25
C GLY A 142 -3.06 -13.12 -24.41
N LEU A 143 -3.42 -11.96 -24.98
CA LEU A 143 -4.34 -11.01 -24.37
C LEU A 143 -5.67 -11.69 -24.01
N LEU A 144 -6.22 -11.33 -22.87
CA LEU A 144 -7.50 -11.87 -22.40
C LEU A 144 -8.66 -11.08 -23.01
N THR A 145 -9.76 -11.75 -23.32
CA THR A 145 -11.02 -11.12 -23.74
C THR A 145 -11.58 -10.22 -22.64
N GLU A 146 -11.50 -10.68 -21.39
CA GLU A 146 -11.88 -9.93 -20.20
C GLU A 146 -10.68 -9.84 -19.25
N MET A 147 -10.20 -8.62 -19.03
CA MET A 147 -9.12 -8.33 -18.09
C MET A 147 -9.66 -8.38 -16.66
N ARG A 148 -8.95 -9.06 -15.75
CA ARG A 148 -9.25 -8.99 -14.30
C ARG A 148 -8.61 -7.76 -13.69
N ARG A 149 -9.31 -7.16 -12.74
CA ARG A 149 -8.86 -6.00 -11.98
C ARG A 149 -9.20 -6.17 -10.50
N ASP A 150 -8.31 -5.71 -9.63
CA ASP A 150 -8.55 -5.61 -8.19
C ASP A 150 -7.92 -4.32 -7.63
N ASP A 151 -8.64 -3.62 -6.77
CA ASP A 151 -8.28 -2.28 -6.28
C ASP A 151 -7.97 -2.32 -4.78
N TYR A 152 -6.80 -1.81 -4.40
CA TYR A 152 -6.30 -1.76 -3.02
C TYR A 152 -5.87 -0.34 -2.65
N THR A 153 -5.80 -0.08 -1.34
CA THR A 153 -5.26 1.18 -0.81
C THR A 153 -4.04 0.93 0.07
N VAL A 154 -2.90 1.54 -0.23
CA VAL A 154 -1.78 1.60 0.71
C VAL A 154 -1.93 2.82 1.62
N LYS A 155 -1.66 2.66 2.92
CA LYS A 155 -1.67 3.73 3.91
C LYS A 155 -0.31 3.83 4.59
N GLU A 156 0.30 5.00 4.59
CA GLU A 156 1.52 5.24 5.37
C GLU A 156 1.18 5.69 6.80
N GLN A 157 1.72 4.99 7.79
CA GLN A 157 1.57 5.30 9.21
C GLN A 157 2.93 5.11 9.93
N PRO A 158 3.78 6.15 9.97
CA PRO A 158 5.15 6.06 10.49
C PRO A 158 5.26 5.63 11.96
N LEU A 159 4.23 5.91 12.74
CA LEU A 159 4.17 5.58 14.17
C LEU A 159 3.69 4.15 14.46
N MET A 160 3.50 3.31 13.43
CA MET A 160 3.13 1.90 13.63
C MET A 160 4.23 1.13 14.37
N THR A 161 3.81 0.25 15.30
CA THR A 161 4.72 -0.68 15.98
C THR A 161 5.25 -1.79 15.04
N ARG A 162 4.40 -2.29 14.14
CA ARG A 162 4.75 -3.32 13.14
C ARG A 162 5.15 -2.67 11.81
N ASP A 163 5.92 -3.37 11.00
CA ASP A 163 6.36 -2.83 9.70
C ASP A 163 5.22 -2.79 8.66
N MET A 164 4.30 -3.76 8.72
CA MET A 164 3.14 -3.83 7.82
C MET A 164 1.92 -4.43 8.53
N GLN A 165 0.72 -4.00 8.13
CA GLN A 165 -0.56 -4.60 8.52
C GLN A 165 -1.50 -4.66 7.31
N GLY A 166 -1.95 -5.87 6.95
CA GLY A 166 -2.95 -6.06 5.90
C GLY A 166 -4.37 -6.00 6.46
N GLY A 167 -5.25 -5.34 5.71
CA GLY A 167 -6.71 -5.45 5.79
C GLY A 167 -7.27 -6.03 4.48
N PRO A 168 -8.61 -6.16 4.36
CA PRO A 168 -9.24 -6.69 3.15
C PRO A 168 -8.91 -5.86 1.89
N ASP A 169 -9.07 -4.54 1.98
CA ASP A 169 -8.92 -3.63 0.81
C ASP A 169 -7.77 -2.62 1.00
N TYR A 170 -6.95 -2.80 2.03
CA TYR A 170 -5.85 -1.87 2.32
C TYR A 170 -4.65 -2.53 2.99
N ILE A 171 -3.49 -1.89 2.84
CA ILE A 171 -2.24 -2.29 3.48
C ILE A 171 -1.66 -1.06 4.17
N VAL A 172 -1.43 -1.15 5.48
CA VAL A 172 -0.77 -0.09 6.26
C VAL A 172 0.71 -0.41 6.40
N LEU A 173 1.57 0.57 6.14
CA LEU A 173 3.03 0.47 6.17
C LEU A 173 3.61 1.63 6.97
N LYS A 174 4.81 1.48 7.53
CA LYS A 174 5.53 2.64 8.09
C LYS A 174 5.87 3.67 7.02
N THR A 175 6.40 3.20 5.90
CA THR A 175 6.83 3.98 4.73
C THR A 175 6.72 3.11 3.48
N LEU A 176 6.37 3.69 2.34
CA LEU A 176 6.33 3.04 1.04
C LEU A 176 7.66 3.22 0.31
N ASP A 177 8.53 2.22 0.43
CA ASP A 177 9.81 2.16 -0.28
C ASP A 177 9.79 1.15 -1.44
N THR A 178 10.90 1.04 -2.17
CA THR A 178 11.00 0.15 -3.33
C THR A 178 10.84 -1.33 -2.98
N ASP A 179 11.20 -1.73 -1.76
CA ASP A 179 11.03 -3.11 -1.32
C ASP A 179 9.57 -3.41 -0.99
N SER A 180 8.89 -2.45 -0.35
CA SER A 180 7.45 -2.49 -0.12
C SER A 180 6.68 -2.58 -1.44
N ILE A 181 7.05 -1.78 -2.46
CA ILE A 181 6.48 -1.84 -3.82
C ILE A 181 6.61 -3.25 -4.41
N ARG A 182 7.78 -3.89 -4.26
CA ARG A 182 8.02 -5.24 -4.78
C ARG A 182 7.23 -6.30 -4.05
N ILE A 183 7.20 -6.24 -2.72
CA ILE A 183 6.49 -7.21 -1.88
C ILE A 183 4.99 -7.13 -2.15
N ILE A 184 4.41 -5.93 -2.07
CA ILE A 184 2.99 -5.71 -2.32
C ILE A 184 2.64 -6.07 -3.76
N GLY A 185 3.45 -5.60 -4.72
CA GLY A 185 3.26 -5.91 -6.13
C GLY A 185 3.28 -7.41 -6.40
N SER A 186 4.17 -8.16 -5.75
CA SER A 186 4.26 -9.62 -5.90
C SER A 186 3.03 -10.32 -5.35
N VAL A 187 2.56 -9.93 -4.16
CA VAL A 187 1.36 -10.53 -3.57
C VAL A 187 0.14 -10.24 -4.44
N LEU A 188 -0.13 -8.98 -4.76
CA LEU A 188 -1.31 -8.60 -5.54
C LEU A 188 -1.26 -9.15 -6.97
N GLY A 189 -0.09 -9.07 -7.61
CA GLY A 189 0.11 -9.56 -8.96
C GLY A 189 -0.07 -11.08 -9.08
N GLN A 190 0.30 -11.85 -8.06
CA GLN A 190 0.07 -13.30 -8.02
C GLN A 190 -1.40 -13.61 -7.72
N SER A 191 -1.99 -12.94 -6.72
CA SER A 191 -3.39 -13.16 -6.33
C SER A 191 -4.36 -12.96 -7.49
N ILE A 192 -4.22 -11.88 -8.26
CA ILE A 192 -5.13 -11.60 -9.39
C ILE A 192 -4.98 -12.61 -10.55
N ALA A 193 -3.77 -13.11 -10.78
CA ALA A 193 -3.54 -14.16 -11.78
C ALA A 193 -4.15 -15.49 -11.33
N LEU A 194 -3.98 -15.85 -10.06
CA LEU A 194 -4.59 -17.05 -9.49
C LEU A 194 -6.11 -16.98 -9.50
N ASP A 195 -6.71 -15.83 -9.16
CA ASP A 195 -8.16 -15.61 -9.24
C ASP A 195 -8.70 -15.90 -10.64
N TYR A 196 -7.99 -15.44 -11.69
CA TYR A 196 -8.35 -15.76 -13.06
C TYR A 196 -8.35 -17.27 -13.33
N PHE A 197 -7.26 -17.96 -13.00
CA PHE A 197 -7.15 -19.39 -13.29
C PHE A 197 -8.13 -20.25 -12.49
N VAL A 198 -8.42 -19.88 -11.25
CA VAL A 198 -9.42 -20.55 -10.40
C VAL A 198 -10.84 -20.30 -10.92
N SER A 199 -11.13 -19.08 -11.39
CA SER A 199 -12.46 -18.74 -11.93
C SER A 199 -12.79 -19.43 -13.25
N GLN A 200 -11.79 -19.96 -13.96
CA GLN A 200 -11.95 -20.63 -15.26
C GLN A 200 -11.97 -22.17 -15.16
N ALA A 201 -11.78 -22.72 -13.95
CA ALA A 201 -11.74 -24.16 -13.67
C ALA A 201 -13.12 -24.70 -13.27
#